data_AF-A0A258DYZ0-F1
#
_entry.id   AF-A0A258DYZ0-F1
#
_cell.length_a   1.000
_cell.length_b   1.000
_cell.length_c   1.000
_cell.angle_alpha   90.00
_cell.angle_beta   90.00
_cell.angle_gamma   90.00
#
_symmetry.space_group_name_H-M   'P 1'
#
loop_
_entity.id
_entity.type
_entity.pdbx_description
1 polymer ?
#
loop_
_entity_poly.entity_id
_entity_poly.type
_entity_poly.pdbx_seq_one_letter_code
_entity_poly.pdbx_strand_id
1 'polypeptide(L)'
;MIKGIAVLSLSFLVGMWIGDLLGELMGVSSNVGGVGFAMIILIFSKSYLKHKDIWKEDWEFGVEFWNRLYIPVVIAMAVSLNVKSAISSGILAILAGIIPVFAAFLIFKAMVQKIK
;
A
#
# COMPACT_ATOMS: atom_id res chain seq x y z
N MET A 1 15.30 7.29 -15.77
CA MET A 1 14.13 7.96 -15.14
C MET A 1 12.77 7.37 -15.54
N ILE A 2 12.35 7.45 -16.81
CA ILE A 2 10.98 7.07 -17.25
C ILE A 2 10.68 5.58 -17.03
N LYS A 3 11.68 4.69 -17.20
CA LYS A 3 11.50 3.23 -17.07
C LYS A 3 11.06 2.79 -15.67
N GLY A 4 11.63 3.42 -14.62
CA GLY A 4 11.23 3.15 -13.23
C GLY A 4 9.79 3.58 -12.96
N ILE A 5 9.41 4.76 -13.44
CA ILE A 5 8.03 5.28 -13.32
C ILE A 5 7.05 4.41 -14.11
N ALA A 6 7.45 3.91 -15.30
CA ALA A 6 6.63 3.04 -16.11
C ALA A 6 6.31 1.71 -15.39
N VAL A 7 7.29 1.07 -14.76
CA VAL A 7 7.03 -0.15 -13.98
C VAL A 7 6.25 0.13 -12.70
N LEU A 8 6.53 1.24 -12.01
CA LEU A 8 5.75 1.64 -10.84
C LEU A 8 4.28 1.85 -11.20
N SER A 9 3.99 2.66 -12.22
CA SER A 9 2.62 2.94 -12.66
C SER A 9 1.91 1.70 -13.19
N LEU A 10 2.60 0.84 -13.96
CA LEU A 10 2.02 -0.41 -14.44
C LEU A 10 1.70 -1.36 -13.28
N SER A 11 2.61 -1.51 -12.31
CA SER A 11 2.37 -2.34 -11.13
C SER A 11 1.18 -1.83 -10.31
N PHE A 12 1.05 -0.50 -10.17
CA PHE A 12 -0.07 0.14 -9.50
C PHE A 12 -1.39 -0.12 -10.22
N LEU A 13 -1.48 0.15 -11.53
CA LEU A 13 -2.70 -0.03 -12.31
C LEU A 13 -3.18 -1.48 -12.29
N VAL A 14 -2.29 -2.44 -12.51
CA VAL A 14 -2.63 -3.87 -12.48
C VAL A 14 -3.05 -4.30 -11.08
N GLY A 15 -2.33 -3.87 -10.03
CA GLY A 15 -2.70 -4.19 -8.66
C GLY A 15 -4.06 -3.64 -8.27
N MET A 16 -4.34 -2.38 -8.60
CA MET A 16 -5.64 -1.75 -8.35
C MET A 16 -6.76 -2.49 -9.08
N TRP A 17 -6.57 -2.80 -10.36
CA TRP A 17 -7.54 -3.55 -11.16
C TRP A 17 -7.86 -4.93 -10.55
N ILE A 18 -6.84 -5.67 -10.09
CA ILE A 18 -7.04 -6.94 -9.38
C ILE A 18 -7.82 -6.73 -8.08
N GLY A 19 -7.51 -5.68 -7.32
CA GLY A 19 -8.21 -5.37 -6.07
C GLY A 19 -9.68 -5.00 -6.27
N ASP A 20 -10.01 -4.31 -7.38
CA ASP A 20 -11.40 -3.97 -7.72
C ASP A 20 -12.17 -5.24 -8.14
N LEU A 21 -11.55 -6.08 -8.97
CA LEU A 21 -12.13 -7.36 -9.38
C LEU A 21 -12.42 -8.26 -8.16
N LEU A 22 -11.49 -8.32 -7.20
CA LEU A 22 -11.70 -9.06 -5.95
C LEU A 22 -12.81 -8.44 -5.10
N GLY A 23 -12.90 -7.11 -5.03
CA GLY A 23 -14.00 -6.41 -4.36
C GLY A 23 -15.35 -6.81 -4.93
N GLU A 24 -15.47 -6.78 -6.26
CA GLU A 24 -16.69 -7.19 -6.98
C GLU A 24 -17.05 -8.67 -6.73
N LEU A 25 -16.07 -9.57 -6.79
CA LEU A 25 -16.26 -10.99 -6.51
C LEU A 25 -16.68 -11.26 -5.07
N MET A 26 -16.24 -10.43 -4.11
CA MET A 26 -16.64 -10.51 -2.71
C MET A 26 -17.97 -9.78 -2.41
N GLY A 27 -18.56 -9.12 -3.41
CA GLY A 27 -19.79 -8.32 -3.24
C GLY A 27 -19.58 -7.03 -2.45
N VAL A 28 -18.35 -6.51 -2.39
CA VAL A 28 -17.99 -5.28 -1.68
C VAL A 28 -17.74 -4.17 -2.69
N SER A 29 -18.35 -3.00 -2.51
CA SER A 29 -18.19 -1.83 -3.38
C SER A 29 -16.89 -1.05 -3.13
N SER A 30 -15.79 -1.76 -2.86
CA SER A 30 -14.50 -1.16 -2.50
C SER A 30 -13.35 -2.03 -3.00
N ASN A 31 -12.22 -1.39 -3.32
CA ASN A 31 -10.99 -2.07 -3.67
C ASN A 31 -10.50 -2.93 -2.49
N VAL A 32 -10.26 -4.22 -2.74
CA VAL A 32 -9.76 -5.17 -1.72
C VAL A 32 -8.29 -5.47 -1.98
N GLY A 33 -7.40 -4.74 -1.30
CA GLY A 33 -5.97 -5.05 -1.26
C GLY A 33 -5.18 -4.72 -2.53
N GLY A 34 -5.71 -3.90 -3.44
CA GLY A 34 -5.07 -3.56 -4.72
C GLY A 34 -3.65 -2.98 -4.59
N VAL A 35 -3.42 -2.16 -3.56
CA VAL A 35 -2.07 -1.64 -3.24
C VAL A 35 -1.11 -2.77 -2.87
N GLY A 36 -1.57 -3.79 -2.13
CA GLY A 36 -0.77 -4.96 -1.78
C GLY A 36 -0.38 -5.77 -3.02
N PHE A 37 -1.32 -5.99 -3.93
CA PHE A 37 -1.02 -6.63 -5.22
C PHE A 37 -0.02 -5.83 -6.04
N ALA A 38 -0.16 -4.51 -6.09
CA ALA A 38 0.79 -3.63 -6.76
C ALA A 38 2.20 -3.76 -6.19
N MET A 39 2.35 -3.78 -4.87
CA MET A 39 3.63 -3.97 -4.19
C MET A 39 4.28 -5.31 -4.55
N ILE A 40 3.51 -6.39 -4.55
CA ILE A 40 4.00 -7.73 -4.91
C ILE A 40 4.48 -7.75 -6.36
N ILE A 41 3.67 -7.22 -7.29
CA ILE A 41 4.03 -7.13 -8.71
C ILE A 41 5.31 -6.32 -8.91
N LEU A 42 5.46 -5.20 -8.19
CA LEU A 42 6.65 -4.36 -8.28
C LEU A 42 7.90 -5.09 -7.77
N ILE A 43 7.81 -5.79 -6.64
CA ILE A 43 8.91 -6.58 -6.06
C ILE A 43 9.33 -7.68 -7.05
N PHE A 44 8.38 -8.44 -7.59
CA PHE A 44 8.68 -9.48 -8.58
C PHE A 44 9.29 -8.90 -9.86
N SER A 45 8.74 -7.80 -10.36
CA SER A 45 9.25 -7.11 -11.56
C SER A 45 10.69 -6.63 -11.33
N LYS A 46 10.96 -5.99 -10.19
CA LYS A 46 12.32 -5.56 -9.80
C LYS A 46 13.27 -6.76 -9.73
N SER A 47 12.86 -7.83 -9.05
CA SER A 47 13.68 -9.04 -8.88
C SER A 47 14.02 -9.69 -10.22
N TYR A 48 13.02 -9.83 -11.11
CA TYR A 48 13.19 -10.39 -12.44
C TYR A 48 14.11 -9.54 -13.33
N LEU A 49 13.91 -8.21 -13.36
CA LEU A 49 14.72 -7.30 -14.16
C LEU A 49 16.16 -7.19 -13.63
N LYS A 50 16.34 -7.32 -12.31
CA LYS A 50 17.67 -7.38 -11.69
C LYS A 50 18.40 -8.67 -12.05
N HIS A 51 17.72 -9.81 -12.05
CA HIS A 51 18.31 -11.09 -12.46
C HIS A 51 18.76 -11.11 -13.93
N LYS A 52 18.16 -10.26 -14.78
CA LYS A 52 18.53 -10.10 -16.20
C LYS A 52 19.56 -8.99 -16.47
N ASP A 53 20.12 -8.36 -15.44
CA ASP A 53 21.02 -7.19 -15.56
C ASP A 53 20.42 -5.98 -16.32
N ILE A 54 19.08 -5.90 -16.36
CA ILE A 54 18.34 -4.80 -17.02
C ILE A 54 18.06 -3.65 -16.04
N TRP A 55 17.96 -3.96 -14.75
CA TRP A 55 17.71 -2.99 -13.69
C TRP A 55 18.95 -2.13 -13.41
N LYS A 56 19.07 -1.03 -14.15
CA LYS A 56 20.15 -0.03 -14.04
C LYS A 56 19.69 1.19 -13.23
N GLU A 57 20.62 2.11 -12.92
CA GLU A 57 20.36 3.34 -12.16
C GLU A 57 19.13 4.13 -12.64
N ASP A 58 18.90 4.16 -13.96
CA ASP A 58 17.75 4.82 -14.58
C ASP A 58 16.38 4.30 -14.11
N TRP A 59 16.29 3.02 -13.75
CA TRP A 59 15.08 2.39 -13.22
C TRP A 59 14.90 2.73 -11.75
N GLU A 60 15.98 2.65 -10.98
CA GLU A 60 15.99 2.96 -9.55
C GLU A 60 15.63 4.42 -9.30
N PHE A 61 16.22 5.34 -10.07
CA PHE A 61 15.95 6.77 -9.98
C PHE A 61 14.46 7.09 -10.17
N GLY A 62 13.77 6.39 -11.09
CA GLY A 62 12.33 6.62 -11.32
C GLY A 62 11.45 6.21 -10.14
N VAL A 63 11.81 5.13 -9.44
CA VAL A 63 11.11 4.70 -8.22
C VAL A 63 11.47 5.62 -7.05
N GLU A 64 12.74 6.00 -6.93
CA GLU A 64 13.20 6.87 -5.85
C GLU A 64 12.66 8.30 -5.98
N PHE A 65 12.44 8.79 -7.20
CA PHE A 65 11.75 10.05 -7.44
C PHE A 65 10.38 10.09 -6.72
N TRP A 66 9.58 9.04 -6.82
CA TRP A 66 8.30 8.95 -6.11
C TRP A 66 8.47 8.82 -4.60
N ASN A 67 9.51 8.12 -4.14
CA ASN A 67 9.83 8.03 -2.71
C ASN A 67 10.15 9.41 -2.12
N ARG A 68 10.87 10.27 -2.87
CA ARG A 68 11.15 11.65 -2.46
C ARG A 68 9.88 12.52 -2.39
N LEU A 69 8.87 12.19 -3.18
CA LEU A 69 7.55 12.83 -3.15
C LEU A 69 6.62 12.27 -2.05
N TYR A 70 7.07 11.33 -1.22
CA TYR A 70 6.23 10.73 -0.18
C TYR A 70 5.68 11.77 0.81
N ILE A 71 6.53 12.70 1.28
CA ILE A 71 6.13 13.72 2.25
C ILE A 71 4.96 14.58 1.72
N PRO A 72 5.06 15.27 0.56
CA PRO A 72 3.96 16.09 0.07
C PRO A 72 2.69 15.29 -0.26
N VAL A 73 2.82 14.05 -0.75
CA VAL A 73 1.65 13.19 -1.03
C VAL A 73 0.92 12.82 0.26
N VAL A 74 1.63 12.47 1.32
CA VAL A 74 1.03 12.18 2.64
C VAL A 74 0.39 13.42 3.24
N ILE A 75 1.02 14.60 3.08
CA ILE A 75 0.42 15.86 3.53
C ILE A 75 -0.91 16.11 2.79
N ALA A 76 -0.95 15.93 1.48
CA ALA A 76 -2.18 16.08 0.70
C ALA A 76 -3.27 15.09 1.14
N MET A 77 -2.90 13.83 1.43
CA MET A 77 -3.81 12.83 1.97
C MET A 77 -4.35 13.24 3.34
N ALA A 78 -3.50 13.77 4.22
CA ALA A 78 -3.88 14.22 5.56
C ALA A 78 -4.87 15.40 5.52
N VAL A 79 -4.71 16.33 4.57
CA VAL A 79 -5.64 17.47 4.38
C VAL A 79 -7.05 17.00 4.01
N SER A 80 -7.18 15.85 3.34
CA SER A 80 -8.47 15.29 2.93
C SER A 80 -9.22 14.61 4.09
N LEU A 81 -8.62 14.47 5.27
CA LEU A 81 -9.21 13.83 6.44
C LEU A 81 -10.16 14.77 7.22
N ASN A 82 -11.28 14.23 7.71
CA ASN A 82 -12.26 15.00 8.48
C ASN A 82 -11.92 15.05 9.98
N VAL A 83 -11.09 16.02 10.36
CA VAL A 83 -10.65 16.21 11.76
C VAL A 83 -11.82 16.57 12.68
N LYS A 84 -12.81 17.34 12.19
CA LYS A 84 -13.98 17.72 12.98
C LYS A 84 -14.79 16.49 13.40
N SER A 85 -15.02 15.56 12.48
CA SER A 85 -15.71 14.31 12.76
C SER A 85 -14.94 13.48 13.79
N ALA A 86 -13.61 13.38 13.64
CA ALA A 86 -12.77 12.63 14.57
C ALA A 86 -12.85 13.16 16.00
N ILE A 87 -12.79 14.48 16.20
CA ILE A 87 -12.89 15.11 17.53
C ILE A 87 -14.30 14.96 18.09
N SER A 88 -15.34 15.21 17.28
CA SER A 88 -16.73 15.13 17.73
C SER A 88 -17.17 13.72 18.14
N SER A 89 -16.48 12.69 17.64
CA SER A 89 -16.73 11.30 17.98
C SER A 89 -16.22 10.91 19.37
N GLY A 90 -15.50 11.80 20.06
CA GLY A 90 -15.10 11.65 21.46
C GLY A 90 -14.29 10.38 21.74
N ILE A 91 -14.60 9.71 22.84
CA ILE A 91 -13.87 8.50 23.30
C ILE A 91 -13.95 7.35 22.28
N LEU A 92 -15.01 7.29 21.47
CA LEU A 92 -15.26 6.20 20.53
C LEU A 92 -14.20 6.15 19.43
N ALA A 93 -13.76 7.31 18.93
CA ALA A 93 -12.69 7.38 17.93
C ALA A 93 -11.36 6.84 18.46
N ILE A 94 -11.05 7.11 19.74
CA ILE A 94 -9.83 6.63 20.39
C ILE A 94 -9.88 5.10 20.52
N LEU A 95 -11.01 4.55 21.01
CA LEU A 95 -11.18 3.11 21.16
C LEU A 95 -11.17 2.39 19.80
N ALA A 96 -11.83 2.96 18.78
CA ALA A 96 -11.84 2.41 17.42
C ALA A 96 -10.46 2.43 16.75
N GLY A 97 -9.56 3.33 17.15
CA GLY A 97 -8.16 3.29 16.72
C GLY A 97 -7.33 2.28 17.52
N ILE A 98 -7.41 2.30 18.84
CA ILE A 98 -6.53 1.53 19.72
C ILE A 98 -6.87 0.03 19.69
N ILE A 99 -8.15 -0.34 19.86
CA ILE A 99 -8.54 -1.75 20.04
C ILE A 99 -8.16 -2.60 18.81
N PRO A 100 -8.50 -2.22 17.57
CA PRO A 100 -8.14 -3.03 16.41
C PRO A 100 -6.63 -3.13 16.20
N VAL A 101 -5.88 -2.07 16.50
CA VAL A 101 -4.41 -2.06 16.40
C VAL A 101 -3.79 -3.04 17.38
N PHE A 102 -4.21 -3.02 18.66
CA PHE A 102 -3.75 -3.99 19.65
C PHE A 102 -4.16 -5.43 19.29
N ALA A 103 -5.39 -5.62 18.81
CA ALA A 103 -5.86 -6.93 18.36
C ALA A 103 -4.99 -7.46 17.19
N ALA A 104 -4.64 -6.60 16.22
CA ALA A 104 -3.76 -6.96 15.11
C ALA A 104 -2.37 -7.41 15.60
N PHE A 105 -1.76 -6.69 16.55
CA PHE A 105 -0.49 -7.09 17.14
C PHE A 105 -0.57 -8.43 17.89
N LEU A 106 -1.63 -8.68 18.65
CA LEU A 106 -1.83 -9.93 19.38
C LEU A 106 -2.03 -11.11 18.42
N ILE A 107 -2.86 -10.94 17.39
CA ILE A 107 -3.10 -11.98 16.37
C ILE A 107 -1.80 -12.27 15.62
N PHE A 108 -1.06 -11.24 15.19
CA PHE A 108 0.22 -11.42 14.52
C PHE A 108 1.22 -12.19 15.40
N LYS A 109 1.34 -11.82 16.68
CA LYS A 109 2.17 -12.54 17.65
C LYS A 109 1.75 -14.01 17.77
N ALA A 110 0.45 -14.28 17.88
CA ALA A 110 -0.07 -15.65 17.98
C ALA A 110 0.20 -16.48 16.71
N MET A 111 0.08 -15.87 15.52
CA MET A 111 0.41 -16.53 14.25
C MET A 111 1.90 -16.87 14.15
N VAL A 112 2.79 -15.92 14.47
CA VAL A 112 4.25 -16.14 14.42
C VAL A 112 4.70 -17.20 15.42
N GLN A 113 4.09 -17.26 16.61
CA GLN A 113 4.41 -18.28 17.62
C GLN A 113 4.02 -19.70 17.19
N LYS A 114 3.00 -19.87 16.34
CA LYS A 114 2.59 -21.18 15.81
C LYS A 114 3.44 -21.67 14.62
N ILE A 115 4.23 -20.78 14.01
CA ILE A 115 5.09 -21.09 12.86
C ILE A 115 6.49 -21.54 13.30
N LYS A 116 6.87 -21.25 14.55
CA LYS A 116 8.03 -21.86 15.22
C LYS A 116 7.66 -23.21 15.80
#